data_AF-A0AA39CHS2-F1
#
_entry.id   AF-A0AA39CHS2-F1
#
_cell.length_a   1.000
_cell.length_b   1.000
_cell.length_c   1.000
_cell.angle_alpha   90.00
_cell.angle_beta   90.00
_cell.angle_gamma   90.00
#
_symmetry.space_group_name_H-M   'P 1'
#
loop_
_entity.id
_entity.type
_entity.pdbx_description
1 polymer ?
#
loop_
_entity_poly.entity_id
_entity_poly.type
_entity_poly.pdbx_seq_one_letter_code
_entity_poly.pdbx_strand_id
1 'polypeptide(L)'
;MARIKMLRASRNAAIFAVGAAAGTHFSSIQSPFRTVYAEAPLKDELPDKKPIYSPFPVAPTVAKPSPTSPVSQPNPESPTPTDRLTDQVKKARVFLYHNSLSAETQFNRFLSWAFRKETDFSNTIASLAPATETGEQLLPGVIYVLVATLTGSIVSRNRGIFLRATFPLAVGIAAGWYLIPVTMRNTSDLIWEYEKKAPVVADTHTQISALVQEVWKQTSGIAKGAAVYADEKATEARRNVEDLVSKGK
;
A
#
# COMPACT_ATOMS: atom_id res chain seq x y z
N MET A 1 15.86 57.38 17.37
CA MET A 1 16.97 56.65 16.71
C MET A 1 17.03 55.24 17.28
N ALA A 2 16.37 54.25 16.67
CA ALA A 2 16.58 52.84 17.00
C ALA A 2 16.19 51.99 15.78
N ARG A 3 17.19 51.43 15.10
CA ARG A 3 17.06 50.57 13.92
C ARG A 3 16.72 49.15 14.37
N ILE A 4 15.55 48.65 14.02
CA ILE A 4 15.21 47.23 14.19
C ILE A 4 15.65 46.49 12.92
N LYS A 5 16.62 45.59 13.12
CA LYS A 5 17.25 44.75 12.10
C LYS A 5 16.25 43.75 11.53
N MET A 6 16.19 43.69 10.20
CA MET A 6 15.60 42.60 9.44
C MET A 6 16.27 41.26 9.79
N LEU A 7 15.50 40.33 10.36
CA LEU A 7 15.84 38.92 10.42
C LEU A 7 15.29 38.24 9.17
N ARG A 8 16.18 38.02 8.20
CA ARG A 8 15.94 37.21 7.00
C ARG A 8 15.89 35.75 7.44
N ALA A 9 14.69 35.22 7.68
CA ALA A 9 14.48 33.80 7.95
C ALA A 9 14.79 33.00 6.67
N SER A 10 15.89 32.24 6.70
CA SER A 10 16.24 31.26 5.68
C SER A 10 15.20 30.13 5.71
N ARG A 11 14.42 30.02 4.62
CA ARG A 11 13.49 28.92 4.39
C ARG A 11 14.26 27.74 3.80
N ASN A 12 14.87 26.92 4.65
CA ASN A 12 15.26 25.56 4.27
C ASN A 12 14.26 24.59 4.92
N ALA A 13 13.14 24.37 4.23
CA ALA A 13 12.20 23.31 4.57
C ALA A 13 12.71 22.01 3.94
N ALA A 14 13.25 21.12 4.77
CA ALA A 14 13.50 19.73 4.40
C ALA A 14 12.14 19.02 4.28
N ILE A 15 11.75 18.70 3.05
CA ILE A 15 10.57 17.89 2.76
C ILE A 15 11.04 16.44 2.72
N PHE A 16 10.72 15.66 3.76
CA PHE A 16 10.78 14.21 3.70
C PHE A 16 9.57 13.71 2.89
N ALA A 17 9.77 13.51 1.60
CA ALA A 17 8.81 12.83 0.74
C ALA A 17 9.08 11.32 0.82
N VAL A 18 8.25 10.60 1.59
CA VAL A 18 8.07 9.16 1.42
C VAL A 18 7.24 8.98 0.15
N GLY A 19 7.94 8.79 -0.97
CA GLY A 19 7.36 8.56 -2.29
C GLY A 19 7.93 7.28 -2.87
N ALA A 20 7.09 6.24 -2.90
CA ALA A 20 7.32 5.05 -3.69
C ALA A 20 7.33 5.42 -5.18
N ALA A 21 8.44 5.16 -5.86
CA ALA A 21 8.51 5.07 -7.31
C ALA A 21 9.64 4.12 -7.69
N ALA A 22 9.26 2.96 -8.22
CA ALA A 22 10.15 2.08 -8.95
C ALA A 22 10.72 2.85 -10.15
N GLY A 23 12.04 3.00 -10.19
CA GLY A 23 12.76 3.72 -11.24
C GLY A 23 14.25 3.48 -11.08
N THR A 24 14.79 2.71 -12.02
CA THR A 24 16.15 2.20 -12.09
C THR A 24 17.22 3.29 -12.13
N HIS A 25 17.89 3.60 -11.02
CA HIS A 25 19.23 4.21 -11.01
C HIS A 25 19.99 3.83 -9.73
N PHE A 26 20.84 2.81 -9.80
CA PHE A 26 21.80 2.48 -8.75
C PHE A 26 23.02 3.39 -8.89
N SER A 27 23.05 4.50 -8.17
CA SER A 27 24.28 5.23 -7.86
C SER A 27 24.78 4.80 -6.49
N SER A 28 26.04 4.36 -6.49
CA SER A 28 26.83 3.81 -5.41
C SER A 28 26.72 4.58 -4.08
N ILE A 29 26.03 3.99 -3.11
CA ILE A 29 26.22 4.32 -1.69
C ILE A 29 27.38 3.46 -1.18
N GLN A 30 28.54 4.09 -1.08
CA GLN A 30 29.75 3.51 -0.51
C GLN A 30 29.55 3.26 0.98
N SER A 31 29.34 1.99 1.33
CA SER A 31 29.29 1.51 2.70
C SER A 31 30.70 1.10 3.13
N PRO A 32 31.25 1.51 4.28
CA PRO A 32 32.47 0.93 4.82
C PRO A 32 32.10 -0.35 5.58
N PHE A 33 31.44 -1.29 4.91
CA PHE A 33 31.31 -2.65 5.42
C PHE A 33 32.19 -3.53 4.56
N ARG A 34 33.36 -3.86 5.12
CA ARG A 34 34.28 -4.84 4.58
C ARG A 34 33.54 -6.18 4.46
N THR A 35 33.12 -6.53 3.25
CA THR A 35 32.67 -7.88 2.93
C THR A 35 33.90 -8.78 3.05
N VAL A 36 34.04 -9.44 4.19
CA VAL A 36 35.00 -10.53 4.34
C VAL A 36 34.44 -11.66 3.49
N TYR A 37 35.03 -11.85 2.31
CA TYR A 37 34.84 -13.03 1.50
C TYR A 37 35.10 -14.26 2.39
N ALA A 38 34.08 -15.10 2.56
CA ALA A 38 34.26 -16.44 3.09
C ALA A 38 34.83 -17.32 1.97
N GLU A 39 36.08 -17.08 1.60
CA GLU A 39 36.84 -18.05 0.81
C GLU A 39 37.12 -19.24 1.74
N ALA A 40 36.60 -20.41 1.35
CA ALA A 40 36.94 -21.65 2.04
C ALA A 40 38.45 -21.86 1.94
N PRO A 41 39.16 -22.19 3.04
CA PRO A 41 40.59 -22.41 2.99
C PRO A 41 40.92 -23.52 1.98
N LEU A 42 41.98 -23.29 1.21
CA LEU A 42 42.49 -24.22 0.20
C LEU A 42 42.72 -25.58 0.86
N LYS A 43 42.26 -26.66 0.21
CA LYS A 43 42.24 -28.02 0.78
C LYS A 43 43.62 -28.60 1.11
N ASP A 44 44.69 -27.91 0.73
CA ASP A 44 46.08 -28.35 0.90
C ASP A 44 46.69 -27.98 2.28
N GLU A 45 45.99 -27.21 3.13
CA GLU A 45 46.48 -26.80 4.46
C GLU A 45 45.85 -27.58 5.65
N LEU A 46 45.02 -28.59 5.40
CA LEU A 46 44.44 -29.42 6.46
C LEU A 46 45.30 -30.69 6.69
N PRO A 47 45.61 -31.07 7.94
CA PRO A 47 46.20 -32.37 8.20
C PRO A 47 45.24 -33.47 7.75
N ASP A 48 45.75 -34.40 6.94
CA ASP A 48 45.01 -35.53 6.37
C ASP A 48 44.20 -36.27 7.45
N LYS A 49 42.88 -36.08 7.44
CA LYS A 49 41.97 -36.81 8.33
C LYS A 49 41.89 -38.25 7.86
N LYS A 50 42.57 -39.13 8.60
CA LYS A 50 42.45 -40.58 8.41
C LYS A 50 40.98 -41.01 8.61
N PRO A 51 40.39 -41.78 7.68
CA PRO A 51 39.07 -42.34 7.88
C PRO A 51 39.06 -43.28 9.09
N ILE A 52 37.95 -43.26 9.84
CA ILE A 52 37.75 -44.01 11.10
C ILE A 52 37.85 -45.54 10.88
N TYR A 53 37.79 -46.01 9.64
CA TYR A 53 37.91 -47.43 9.29
C TYR A 53 39.20 -47.69 8.52
N SER A 54 40.25 -48.09 9.24
CA SER A 54 41.43 -48.74 8.67
C SER A 54 41.38 -50.24 8.94
N PRO A 55 41.42 -51.12 7.92
CA PRO A 55 41.43 -52.56 8.13
C PRO A 55 42.87 -53.03 8.36
N PHE A 56 43.38 -52.91 9.60
CA PHE A 56 44.62 -53.55 10.02
C PHE A 56 44.47 -54.13 11.43
N PRO A 57 45.18 -55.22 11.77
CA PRO A 57 44.76 -56.17 12.79
C PRO A 57 44.97 -55.65 14.22
N VAL A 58 44.04 -56.04 15.09
CA VAL A 58 43.97 -55.68 16.52
C VAL A 58 45.15 -56.31 17.27
N ALA A 59 46.01 -55.49 17.86
CA ALA A 59 46.89 -55.88 18.97
C ALA A 59 46.18 -55.54 20.30
N PRO A 60 46.10 -56.45 21.29
CA PRO A 60 45.31 -56.23 22.49
C PRO A 60 46.11 -55.43 23.53
N THR A 61 45.78 -54.16 23.71
CA THR A 61 46.17 -53.42 24.92
C THR A 61 44.98 -53.37 25.85
N VAL A 62 44.94 -54.32 26.78
CA VAL A 62 44.06 -54.28 27.95
C VAL A 62 44.44 -53.07 28.80
N ALA A 63 43.60 -52.04 28.81
CA ALA A 63 43.71 -50.95 29.78
C ALA A 63 42.92 -51.32 31.05
N LYS A 64 43.66 -51.50 32.14
CA LYS A 64 43.19 -51.74 33.51
C LYS A 64 42.37 -50.54 34.02
N PRO A 65 41.16 -50.74 34.59
CA PRO A 65 40.42 -49.64 35.21
C PRO A 65 41.04 -49.32 36.58
N SER A 66 41.40 -48.05 36.80
CA SER A 66 41.76 -47.54 38.12
C SER A 66 40.50 -46.97 38.78
N PRO A 67 40.06 -47.48 39.94
CA PRO A 67 38.90 -46.96 40.65
C PRO A 67 39.35 -45.86 41.63
N THR A 68 38.63 -44.75 41.66
CA THR A 68 38.41 -43.82 42.79
C THR A 68 38.34 -42.38 42.27
N SER A 69 37.13 -41.95 41.96
CA SER A 69 36.67 -40.59 42.21
C SER A 69 35.27 -40.73 42.80
N PRO A 70 35.00 -40.22 44.02
CA PRO A 70 33.70 -40.40 44.62
C PRO A 70 32.66 -39.57 43.87
N VAL A 71 31.60 -40.26 43.45
CA VAL A 71 30.31 -39.67 43.08
C VAL A 71 29.78 -38.96 44.32
N SER A 72 29.83 -37.63 44.32
CA SER A 72 29.22 -36.82 45.38
C SER A 72 27.72 -36.73 45.11
N GLN A 73 26.92 -37.33 45.98
CA GLN A 73 25.47 -37.17 46.02
C GLN A 73 25.10 -35.77 46.54
N PRO A 74 23.93 -35.22 46.14
CA PRO A 74 23.61 -33.81 46.36
C PRO A 74 23.16 -33.57 47.80
N ASN A 75 23.99 -32.87 48.57
CA ASN A 75 23.62 -32.31 49.87
C ASN A 75 22.88 -30.97 49.62
N PRO A 76 21.90 -30.56 50.46
CA PRO A 76 21.19 -29.28 50.30
C PRO A 76 22.07 -28.15 50.84
N GLU A 77 23.17 -27.89 50.14
CA GLU A 77 24.09 -26.81 50.43
C GLU A 77 23.60 -25.54 49.73
N SER A 78 23.62 -24.45 50.49
CA SER A 78 23.33 -23.09 50.02
C SER A 78 23.93 -22.84 48.64
N PRO A 79 23.17 -22.23 47.70
CA PRO A 79 23.52 -22.24 46.29
C PRO A 79 24.89 -21.62 46.05
N THR A 80 25.80 -22.44 45.54
CA THR A 80 27.11 -22.02 45.07
C THR A 80 26.95 -20.91 44.02
N PRO A 81 27.82 -19.89 43.97
CA PRO A 81 27.69 -18.77 43.03
C PRO A 81 27.49 -19.19 41.56
N THR A 82 28.05 -20.32 41.16
CA THR A 82 27.90 -20.92 39.82
C THR A 82 26.47 -21.40 39.52
N ASP A 83 25.74 -21.88 40.53
CA ASP A 83 24.36 -22.37 40.38
C ASP A 83 23.39 -21.21 40.13
N ARG A 84 23.63 -20.05 40.77
CA ARG A 84 22.88 -18.81 40.53
C ARG A 84 23.03 -18.30 39.09
N LEU A 85 24.25 -18.37 38.54
CA LEU A 85 24.50 -17.98 37.15
C LEU A 85 23.78 -18.92 36.18
N THR A 86 23.82 -20.22 36.45
CA THR A 86 23.14 -21.24 35.62
C THR A 86 21.63 -20.99 35.57
N ASP A 87 21.00 -20.67 36.70
CA ASP A 87 19.58 -20.34 36.76
C ASP A 87 19.24 -19.05 35.99
N GLN A 88 20.09 -18.02 36.07
CA GLN A 88 19.91 -16.78 35.32
C GLN A 88 20.05 -16.99 33.80
N VAL A 89 21.05 -17.75 33.35
CA VAL A 89 21.23 -18.08 31.92
C VAL A 89 20.05 -18.91 31.41
N LYS A 90 19.55 -19.85 32.22
CA LYS A 90 18.35 -20.63 31.89
C LYS A 90 17.13 -19.72 31.73
N LYS A 91 16.88 -18.83 32.69
CA LYS A 91 15.79 -17.84 32.63
C LYS A 91 15.91 -16.93 31.42
N ALA A 92 17.11 -16.42 31.13
CA ALA A 92 17.35 -15.58 29.98
C ALA A 92 17.07 -16.31 28.66
N ARG A 93 17.55 -17.55 28.52
CA ARG A 93 17.28 -18.38 27.33
C ARG A 93 15.79 -18.64 27.13
N VAL A 94 15.10 -19.04 28.19
CA VAL A 94 13.66 -19.35 28.15
C VAL A 94 12.86 -18.08 27.85
N PHE A 95 13.22 -16.94 28.45
CA PHE A 95 12.60 -15.65 28.16
C PHE A 95 12.78 -15.24 26.70
N LEU A 96 14.01 -15.29 26.16
CA LEU A 96 14.25 -14.97 24.75
C LEU A 96 13.49 -15.89 23.82
N TYR A 97 13.44 -17.19 24.12
CA TYR A 97 12.69 -18.17 23.34
C TYR A 97 11.18 -17.87 23.33
N HIS A 98 10.56 -17.62 24.49
CA HIS A 98 9.13 -17.31 24.56
C HIS A 98 8.78 -16.00 23.85
N ASN A 99 9.64 -14.97 23.97
CA ASN A 99 9.41 -13.71 23.28
C ASN A 99 9.58 -13.84 21.76
N SER A 100 10.61 -14.56 21.28
CA SER A 100 10.79 -14.84 19.84
C SER A 100 9.61 -15.62 19.28
N LEU A 101 9.19 -16.69 19.97
CA LEU A 101 8.10 -17.55 19.52
C LEU A 101 6.75 -16.81 19.51
N SER A 102 6.51 -15.93 20.50
CA SER A 102 5.32 -15.08 20.52
C SER A 102 5.33 -14.07 19.37
N ALA A 103 6.47 -13.43 19.10
CA ALA A 103 6.62 -12.49 18.00
C ALA A 103 6.43 -13.18 16.64
N GLU A 104 7.06 -14.35 16.45
CA GLU A 104 6.91 -15.18 15.24
C GLU A 104 5.45 -15.59 15.04
N THR A 105 4.74 -15.98 16.10
CA THR A 105 3.34 -16.38 16.02
C THR A 105 2.43 -15.21 15.64
N GLN A 106 2.64 -14.03 16.23
CA GLN A 106 1.87 -12.83 15.89
C GLN A 106 2.15 -12.38 14.46
N PHE A 107 3.41 -12.40 14.04
CA PHE A 107 3.80 -12.05 12.69
C PHE A 107 3.22 -13.03 11.67
N ASN A 108 3.30 -14.33 11.92
CA ASN A 108 2.71 -15.34 11.05
C ASN A 108 1.18 -15.21 10.97
N ARG A 109 0.50 -14.90 12.09
CA ARG A 109 -0.94 -14.63 12.10
C ARG A 109 -1.29 -13.39 11.30
N PHE A 110 -0.50 -12.32 11.45
CA PHE A 110 -0.68 -11.08 10.69
C PHE A 110 -0.50 -11.32 9.20
N LEU A 111 0.59 -11.97 8.78
CA LEU A 111 0.82 -12.32 7.38
C LEU A 111 -0.28 -13.22 6.83
N SER A 112 -0.69 -14.23 7.58
CA SER A 112 -1.80 -15.11 7.16
C SER A 112 -3.13 -14.36 7.04
N TRP A 113 -3.37 -13.35 7.88
CA TRP A 113 -4.55 -12.49 7.76
C TRP A 113 -4.44 -11.55 6.55
N ALA A 114 -3.28 -10.92 6.37
CA ALA A 114 -3.00 -10.04 5.24
C ALA A 114 -3.13 -10.80 3.92
N PHE A 115 -2.52 -11.97 3.77
CA PHE A 115 -2.63 -12.81 2.58
C PHE A 115 -4.05 -13.29 2.31
N ARG A 116 -4.83 -13.63 3.35
CA ARG A 116 -6.26 -13.95 3.18
C ARG A 116 -7.03 -12.77 2.65
N LYS A 117 -6.80 -11.57 3.21
CA LYS A 117 -7.41 -10.34 2.72
C LYS A 117 -6.98 -10.02 1.29
N GLU A 118 -5.69 -10.16 0.97
CA GLU A 118 -5.20 -9.98 -0.39
C GLU A 118 -5.85 -10.97 -1.36
N THR A 119 -6.01 -12.23 -0.98
CA THR A 119 -6.67 -13.25 -1.80
C THR A 119 -8.14 -12.90 -2.03
N ASP A 120 -8.85 -12.47 -0.98
CA ASP A 120 -10.23 -12.00 -1.10
C ASP A 120 -10.32 -10.77 -2.03
N PHE A 121 -9.38 -9.82 -1.92
CA PHE A 121 -9.30 -8.67 -2.82
C PHE A 121 -8.97 -9.08 -4.25
N SER A 122 -8.05 -10.01 -4.48
CA SER A 122 -7.72 -10.51 -5.82
C SER A 122 -8.90 -11.22 -6.46
N ASN A 123 -9.62 -12.06 -5.70
CA ASN A 123 -10.83 -12.73 -6.18
C ASN A 123 -11.94 -11.72 -6.48
N THR A 124 -12.08 -10.71 -5.62
CA THR A 124 -13.01 -9.60 -5.80
C THR A 124 -12.64 -8.82 -7.08
N ILE A 125 -11.41 -8.34 -7.23
CA ILE A 125 -10.93 -7.63 -8.43
C ILE A 125 -11.10 -8.47 -9.70
N ALA A 126 -10.81 -9.77 -9.63
CA ALA A 126 -11.04 -10.69 -10.74
C ALA A 126 -12.54 -10.79 -11.10
N SER A 127 -13.43 -10.71 -10.11
CA SER A 127 -14.89 -10.67 -10.35
C SER A 127 -15.40 -9.30 -10.83
N LEU A 128 -14.69 -8.19 -10.54
CA LEU A 128 -15.03 -6.87 -11.07
C LEU A 128 -14.58 -6.66 -12.51
N ALA A 129 -13.51 -7.35 -12.94
CA ALA A 129 -12.95 -7.20 -14.27
C ALA A 129 -13.99 -7.65 -15.32
N PRO A 130 -14.34 -6.80 -16.29
CA PRO A 130 -15.25 -7.20 -17.37
C PRO A 130 -14.68 -8.40 -18.12
N ALA A 131 -15.56 -9.34 -18.46
CA ALA A 131 -15.20 -10.44 -19.35
C ALA A 131 -14.65 -9.86 -20.67
N THR A 132 -13.63 -10.52 -21.23
CA THR A 132 -12.97 -10.10 -22.48
C THR A 132 -13.93 -9.97 -23.66
N GLU A 133 -15.10 -10.63 -23.57
CA GLU A 133 -16.22 -10.58 -24.51
C GLU A 133 -16.90 -9.20 -24.61
N THR A 134 -16.76 -8.37 -23.57
CA THR A 134 -17.44 -7.06 -23.47
C THR A 134 -16.75 -5.97 -24.30
N GLY A 135 -15.53 -6.22 -24.80
CA GLY A 135 -14.78 -5.29 -25.65
C GLY A 135 -14.25 -4.03 -24.95
N GLU A 136 -14.43 -3.90 -23.63
CA GLU A 136 -13.90 -2.77 -22.87
C GLU A 136 -12.38 -2.88 -22.72
N GLN A 137 -11.65 -1.90 -23.26
CA GLN A 137 -10.20 -1.83 -23.12
C GLN A 137 -9.83 -1.12 -21.81
N LEU A 138 -9.69 -1.90 -20.74
CA LEU A 138 -9.36 -1.39 -19.40
C LEU A 138 -8.05 -0.59 -19.38
N LEU A 139 -7.01 -1.05 -20.07
CA LEU A 139 -5.70 -0.40 -20.04
C LEU A 139 -5.73 1.05 -20.57
N PRO A 140 -6.17 1.31 -21.81
CA PRO A 140 -6.30 2.68 -22.29
C PRO A 140 -7.40 3.45 -21.55
N GLY A 141 -8.51 2.80 -21.18
CA GLY A 141 -9.59 3.42 -20.40
C GLY A 141 -9.08 3.99 -19.08
N VAL A 142 -8.34 3.21 -18.29
CA VAL A 142 -7.79 3.65 -16.99
C VAL A 142 -6.78 4.76 -17.18
N ILE A 143 -5.92 4.69 -18.21
CA ILE A 143 -4.97 5.76 -18.51
C ILE A 143 -5.72 7.06 -18.86
N TYR A 144 -6.80 6.99 -19.64
CA TYR A 144 -7.62 8.16 -19.95
C TYR A 144 -8.33 8.73 -18.72
N VAL A 145 -8.82 7.89 -17.81
CA VAL A 145 -9.37 8.33 -16.53
C VAL A 145 -8.29 9.05 -15.71
N LEU A 146 -7.07 8.49 -15.63
CA LEU A 146 -5.94 9.14 -14.95
C LEU A 146 -5.60 10.49 -15.60
N VAL A 147 -5.56 10.59 -16.92
CA VAL A 147 -5.34 11.87 -17.63
C VAL A 147 -6.46 12.87 -17.34
N ALA A 148 -7.72 12.42 -17.30
CA ALA A 148 -8.86 13.27 -16.94
C ALA A 148 -8.74 13.77 -15.48
N THR A 149 -8.36 12.91 -14.53
CA THR A 149 -8.12 13.33 -13.13
C THR A 149 -7.01 14.37 -13.04
N LEU A 150 -5.90 14.16 -13.76
CA LEU A 150 -4.77 15.07 -13.78
C LEU A 150 -5.17 16.42 -14.38
N THR A 151 -5.99 16.40 -15.44
CA THR A 151 -6.59 17.60 -16.03
C THR A 151 -7.45 18.32 -15.00
N GLY A 152 -8.27 17.59 -14.24
CA GLY A 152 -9.03 18.15 -13.11
C GLY A 152 -8.15 18.79 -12.04
N SER A 153 -6.99 18.20 -11.75
CA SER A 153 -5.99 18.75 -10.81
C SER A 153 -5.40 20.07 -11.31
N ILE A 154 -5.11 20.17 -12.60
CA ILE A 154 -4.64 21.41 -13.22
C ILE A 154 -5.72 22.50 -13.14
N VAL A 155 -6.98 22.16 -13.46
CA VAL A 155 -8.11 23.10 -13.44
C VAL A 155 -8.41 23.60 -12.02
N SER A 156 -8.33 22.73 -11.02
CA SER A 156 -8.58 23.08 -9.62
C SER A 156 -7.38 23.69 -8.89
N ARG A 157 -6.22 23.80 -9.56
CA ARG A 157 -4.95 24.25 -8.98
C ARG A 157 -5.03 25.57 -8.21
N ASN A 158 -5.89 26.50 -8.64
CA ASN A 158 -6.03 27.84 -8.04
C ASN A 158 -7.36 28.07 -7.30
N ARG A 159 -8.17 27.02 -7.08
CA ARG A 159 -9.55 27.16 -6.55
C ARG A 159 -9.67 26.85 -5.06
N GLY A 160 -8.55 26.81 -4.32
CA GLY A 160 -8.51 26.51 -2.88
C GLY A 160 -8.26 25.02 -2.57
N ILE A 161 -7.91 24.71 -1.30
CA ILE A 161 -7.46 23.36 -0.91
C ILE A 161 -8.55 22.29 -1.06
N PHE A 162 -9.81 22.67 -0.81
CA PHE A 162 -10.94 21.76 -0.90
C PHE A 162 -11.21 21.34 -2.35
N LEU A 163 -11.36 22.33 -3.25
CA LEU A 163 -11.55 22.05 -4.68
C LEU A 163 -10.34 21.35 -5.29
N ARG A 164 -9.12 21.63 -4.82
CA ARG A 164 -7.91 20.94 -5.28
C ARG A 164 -7.90 19.44 -4.96
N ALA A 165 -8.61 19.01 -3.91
CA ALA A 165 -8.70 17.59 -3.54
C ALA A 165 -9.94 16.93 -4.15
N THR A 166 -11.09 17.58 -4.12
CA THR A 166 -12.37 16.97 -4.51
C THR A 166 -12.62 17.01 -6.01
N PHE A 167 -12.19 18.07 -6.70
CA PHE A 167 -12.45 18.24 -8.13
C PHE A 167 -11.73 17.18 -8.99
N PRO A 168 -10.45 16.85 -8.77
CA PRO A 168 -9.77 15.80 -9.54
C PRO A 168 -10.42 14.43 -9.34
N LEU A 169 -10.88 14.14 -8.12
CA LEU A 169 -11.60 12.91 -7.79
C LEU A 169 -12.96 12.86 -8.51
N ALA A 170 -13.73 13.94 -8.47
CA ALA A 170 -15.01 14.02 -9.15
C ALA A 170 -14.87 13.83 -10.66
N VAL A 171 -13.88 14.50 -11.28
CA VAL A 171 -13.57 14.34 -12.71
C VAL A 171 -13.14 12.91 -13.03
N GLY A 172 -12.35 12.27 -12.17
CA GLY A 172 -11.95 10.87 -12.33
C GLY A 172 -13.11 9.90 -12.28
N ILE A 173 -13.99 10.05 -11.29
CA ILE A 173 -15.19 9.20 -11.15
C ILE A 173 -16.11 9.38 -12.36
N ALA A 174 -16.31 10.62 -12.81
CA ALA A 174 -17.10 10.91 -14.01
C ALA A 174 -16.47 10.32 -15.28
N ALA A 175 -15.15 10.46 -15.44
CA ALA A 175 -14.42 9.87 -16.55
C ALA A 175 -14.50 8.33 -16.52
N GLY A 176 -14.43 7.71 -15.35
CA GLY A 176 -14.60 6.26 -15.19
C GLY A 176 -15.96 5.77 -15.64
N TRP A 177 -17.03 6.50 -15.28
CA TRP A 177 -18.39 6.21 -15.75
C TRP A 177 -18.56 6.36 -17.27
N TYR A 178 -17.81 7.27 -17.90
CA TYR A 178 -17.91 7.52 -19.35
C TYR A 178 -17.03 6.57 -20.18
N LEU A 179 -15.81 6.32 -19.73
CA LEU A 179 -14.80 5.55 -20.46
C LEU A 179 -14.85 4.06 -20.16
N ILE A 180 -15.27 3.67 -18.95
CA ILE A 180 -15.30 2.27 -18.51
C ILE A 180 -16.60 1.96 -17.74
N PRO A 181 -17.77 2.08 -18.42
CA PRO A 181 -19.07 2.03 -17.76
C PRO A 181 -19.40 0.67 -17.13
N VAL A 182 -19.02 -0.47 -17.72
CA VAL A 182 -19.34 -1.79 -17.15
C VAL A 182 -18.54 -2.05 -15.89
N THR A 183 -17.23 -1.76 -15.91
CA THR A 183 -16.39 -1.89 -14.72
C THR A 183 -16.90 -1.02 -13.56
N MET A 184 -17.32 0.21 -13.86
CA MET A 184 -17.81 1.12 -12.82
C MET A 184 -19.14 0.67 -12.21
N ARG A 185 -20.04 0.07 -13.01
CA ARG A 185 -21.29 -0.55 -12.52
C ARG A 185 -21.03 -1.77 -11.64
N ASN A 186 -20.14 -2.67 -12.07
CA ASN A 186 -19.76 -3.83 -11.25
C ASN A 186 -19.13 -3.40 -9.92
N THR A 187 -18.30 -2.35 -9.95
CA THR A 187 -17.71 -1.77 -8.74
C THR A 187 -18.77 -1.17 -7.82
N SER A 188 -19.73 -0.42 -8.36
CA SER A 188 -20.81 0.17 -7.56
C SER A 188 -21.72 -0.88 -6.95
N ASP A 189 -22.02 -1.95 -7.68
CA ASP A 189 -22.86 -3.05 -7.19
C ASP A 189 -22.18 -3.78 -6.02
N LEU A 190 -20.87 -3.99 -6.10
CA LEU A 190 -20.12 -4.55 -4.99
C LEU A 190 -20.10 -3.61 -3.77
N ILE A 191 -19.84 -2.32 -3.98
CA ILE A 191 -19.88 -1.32 -2.90
C ILE A 191 -21.25 -1.38 -2.21
N TRP A 192 -22.32 -1.47 -3.00
CA TRP A 192 -23.69 -1.60 -2.50
C TRP A 192 -23.92 -2.88 -1.69
N GLU A 193 -23.37 -4.02 -2.11
CA GLU A 193 -23.45 -5.28 -1.32
C GLU A 193 -22.71 -5.19 0.02
N TYR A 194 -21.57 -4.51 0.06
CA TYR A 194 -20.86 -4.23 1.31
C TYR A 194 -21.61 -3.23 2.18
N GLU A 195 -22.18 -2.20 1.57
CA GLU A 195 -22.93 -1.14 2.25
C GLU A 195 -24.21 -1.68 2.90
N LYS A 196 -24.90 -2.65 2.28
CA LYS A 196 -26.06 -3.35 2.87
C LYS A 196 -25.76 -4.02 4.22
N LYS A 197 -24.50 -4.39 4.48
CA LYS A 197 -24.10 -4.98 5.77
C LYS A 197 -24.07 -3.93 6.90
N ALA A 198 -24.09 -2.64 6.56
CA ALA A 198 -24.13 -1.52 7.49
C ALA A 198 -25.41 -0.68 7.27
N PRO A 199 -26.49 -0.88 8.04
CA PRO A 199 -27.82 -0.31 7.75
C PRO A 199 -27.82 1.22 7.71
N VAL A 200 -27.02 1.88 8.55
CA VAL A 200 -26.91 3.35 8.59
C VAL A 200 -26.37 3.90 7.27
N VAL A 201 -25.45 3.20 6.62
CA VAL A 201 -24.81 3.66 5.39
C VAL A 201 -25.75 3.45 4.21
N ALA A 202 -26.43 2.30 4.15
CA ALA A 202 -27.42 2.00 3.13
C ALA A 202 -28.56 3.03 3.07
N ASP A 203 -29.08 3.46 4.21
CA ASP A 203 -30.12 4.49 4.26
C ASP A 203 -29.60 5.85 3.73
N THR A 204 -28.36 6.22 4.07
CA THR A 204 -27.77 7.46 3.55
C THR A 204 -27.53 7.41 2.04
N HIS A 205 -27.13 6.25 1.49
CA HIS A 205 -26.96 6.07 0.05
C HIS A 205 -28.27 6.28 -0.71
N THR A 206 -29.36 5.67 -0.23
CA THR A 206 -30.66 5.79 -0.89
C THR A 206 -31.14 7.25 -0.89
N GLN A 207 -30.97 7.98 0.22
CA GLN A 207 -31.29 9.40 0.29
C GLN A 207 -30.44 10.24 -0.67
N ILE A 208 -29.12 10.01 -0.69
CA ILE A 208 -28.21 10.71 -1.61
C ILE A 208 -28.59 10.41 -3.07
N SER A 209 -28.88 9.14 -3.40
CA SER A 209 -29.27 8.74 -4.76
C SER A 209 -30.57 9.40 -5.20
N ALA A 210 -31.56 9.53 -4.31
CA ALA A 210 -32.81 10.22 -4.57
C ALA A 210 -32.57 11.72 -4.80
N LEU A 211 -31.73 12.36 -4.00
CA LEU A 211 -31.35 13.76 -4.17
C LEU A 211 -30.63 13.98 -5.51
N VAL A 212 -29.71 13.10 -5.88
CA VAL A 212 -29.01 13.17 -7.17
C VAL A 212 -30.00 13.03 -8.33
N GLN A 213 -30.97 12.12 -8.24
CA GLN A 213 -31.97 11.94 -9.28
C GLN A 213 -32.88 13.16 -9.43
N GLU A 214 -33.25 13.80 -8.32
CA GLU A 214 -34.03 15.04 -8.31
C GLU A 214 -33.26 16.20 -8.91
N VAL A 215 -32.00 16.40 -8.48
CA VAL A 215 -31.10 17.42 -9.03
C VAL A 215 -30.88 17.21 -10.52
N TRP A 216 -30.75 15.96 -10.97
CA TRP A 216 -30.60 15.64 -12.39
C TRP A 216 -31.85 16.05 -13.19
N LYS A 217 -33.05 15.72 -12.71
CA LYS A 217 -34.31 16.14 -13.35
C LYS A 217 -34.39 17.67 -13.42
N GLN A 218 -34.15 18.36 -12.31
CA GLN A 218 -34.19 19.81 -12.26
C GLN A 218 -33.16 20.46 -13.20
N THR A 219 -31.92 19.97 -13.19
CA THR A 219 -30.83 20.46 -14.05
C THR A 219 -31.15 20.22 -15.52
N SER A 220 -31.70 19.06 -15.87
CA SER A 220 -32.11 18.76 -17.25
C SER A 220 -33.23 19.68 -17.73
N GLY A 221 -34.15 20.06 -16.84
CA GLY A 221 -35.20 21.04 -17.11
C GLY A 221 -34.64 22.44 -17.37
N ILE A 222 -33.71 22.89 -16.51
CA ILE A 222 -33.04 24.19 -16.65
C ILE A 222 -32.21 24.24 -17.94
N ALA A 223 -31.49 23.17 -18.26
CA ALA A 223 -30.68 23.08 -19.48
C ALA A 223 -31.55 23.17 -20.75
N LYS A 224 -32.69 22.46 -20.78
CA LYS A 224 -33.66 22.56 -21.88
C LYS A 224 -34.25 23.97 -21.98
N GLY A 225 -34.61 24.57 -20.86
CA GLY A 225 -35.11 25.95 -20.81
C GLY A 225 -34.09 26.96 -21.33
N ALA A 226 -32.81 26.82 -20.97
CA ALA A 226 -31.73 27.67 -21.46
C ALA A 226 -31.49 27.50 -22.97
N ALA A 227 -31.56 26.28 -23.50
CA ALA A 227 -31.43 26.03 -24.93
C ALA A 227 -32.56 26.68 -25.74
N VAL A 228 -33.80 26.54 -25.26
CA VAL A 228 -34.98 27.18 -25.88
C VAL A 228 -34.87 28.70 -25.81
N TYR A 229 -34.47 29.26 -24.67
CA TYR A 229 -34.27 30.70 -24.51
C TYR A 229 -33.18 31.25 -25.44
N ALA A 230 -32.08 30.51 -25.61
CA ALA A 230 -31.01 30.90 -26.53
C ALA A 230 -31.48 30.88 -27.99
N ASP A 231 -32.26 29.86 -28.38
CA ASP A 231 -32.85 29.76 -29.72
C ASP A 231 -33.87 30.89 -29.98
N GLU A 232 -34.67 31.23 -28.97
CA GLU A 232 -35.60 32.36 -29.02
C GLU A 232 -34.86 33.69 -29.21
N LYS A 233 -33.78 33.92 -28.47
CA LYS A 233 -32.95 35.14 -28.61
C LYS A 233 -32.21 35.20 -29.93
N ALA A 234 -31.73 34.06 -30.45
CA ALA A 234 -31.13 33.98 -31.77
C ALA A 234 -32.16 34.30 -32.87
N THR A 235 -33.39 33.80 -32.73
CA THR A 235 -34.50 34.06 -33.65
C THR A 235 -34.95 35.52 -33.58
N GLU A 236 -35.05 36.11 -32.40
CA GLU A 236 -35.37 37.52 -32.18
C GLU A 236 -34.31 38.44 -32.81
N ALA A 237 -33.03 38.12 -32.62
CA ALA A 237 -31.93 38.85 -33.26
C ALA A 237 -32.04 38.79 -34.79
N ARG A 238 -32.34 37.62 -35.36
CA ARG A 238 -32.54 37.47 -36.80
C ARG A 238 -33.73 38.29 -37.31
N ARG A 239 -34.86 38.26 -36.60
CA ARG A 239 -36.05 39.07 -36.95
C ARG A 239 -35.78 40.56 -36.91
N ASN A 240 -35.02 41.04 -35.92
CA ASN A 240 -34.66 42.46 -35.83
C ASN A 240 -33.74 42.89 -36.99
N VAL A 241 -32.83 42.01 -37.43
CA VAL A 241 -32.01 42.27 -38.63
C VAL A 241 -32.88 42.27 -39.89
N GLU A 242 -33.83 41.34 -40.03
CA GLU A 242 -34.77 41.30 -41.16
C GLU A 242 -35.71 42.52 -41.18
N ASP A 243 -36.23 42.99 -40.04
CA ASP A 243 -37.07 44.19 -39.95
C ASP A 243 -36.30 45.45 -40.36
N LEU A 244 -35.02 45.57 -39.96
CA LEU A 244 -34.14 46.66 -40.36
C LEU A 244 -33.83 46.66 -41.87
N VAL A 245 -33.62 45.48 -42.46
CA VAL A 245 -33.46 45.35 -43.92
C VAL A 245 -34.77 45.70 -44.65
N SER A 246 -35.93 45.33 -44.09
CA SER A 246 -37.23 45.61 -44.71
C SER A 246 -37.67 47.07 -44.62
N LYS A 247 -37.29 47.78 -43.55
CA LYS A 247 -37.66 49.19 -43.31
C LYS A 247 -36.78 50.21 -44.03
N GLY A 248 -35.74 49.78 -44.73
CA GLY A 248 -35.04 50.60 -45.71
C GLY A 248 -34.25 51.76 -45.12
N LYS A 249 -32.93 51.57 -45.03
CA LYS A 249 -32.08 52.36 -45.92
C LYS A 249 -32.02 51.66 -47.27
#